data_AF-A0A9D6YYG5-F1
#
_entry.id   AF-A0A9D6YYG5-F1
#
_cell.length_a   1.000
_cell.length_b   1.000
_cell.length_c   1.000
_cell.angle_alpha   90.00
_cell.angle_beta   90.00
_cell.angle_gamma   90.00
#
_symmetry.space_group_name_H-M   'P 1'
#
loop_
_entity.id
_entity.type
_entity.pdbx_description
1 polymer ?
#
loop_
_entity_poly.entity_id
_entity_poly.type
_entity_poly.pdbx_seq_one_letter_code
_entity_poly.pdbx_strand_id
1 'polypeptide(L)' 'MAAVLLPNSGLGASSVVVTCSSNYLSEVRVCMDRNLKPVPCVGQRECRVSSVRMPPVR' A
#
# COMPACT_ATOMS: atom_id res chain seq x y z
N MET A 1 -22.05 17.06 4.15
CA MET A 1 -20.62 17.25 4.46
C MET A 1 -19.87 16.06 3.90
N ALA A 2 -19.05 16.25 2.85
CA ALA A 2 -18.21 15.18 2.31
C ALA A 2 -16.91 15.15 3.12
N ALA A 3 -16.59 14.00 3.73
CA ALA A 3 -15.32 13.81 4.38
C ALA A 3 -14.24 13.77 3.30
N VAL A 4 -13.38 14.79 3.25
CA VAL A 4 -12.11 14.70 2.53
C VAL A 4 -11.33 13.59 3.23
N LEU A 5 -11.16 12.46 2.56
CA LEU A 5 -10.16 11.47 2.93
C LEU A 5 -8.82 12.21 2.89
N LEU A 6 -8.30 12.55 4.06
CA LEU A 6 -6.96 13.11 4.18
C LEU A 6 -5.99 12.15 3.47
N PRO A 7 -4.91 12.66 2.85
CA PRO A 7 -3.78 11.80 2.51
C PRO A 7 -3.42 10.99 3.77
N ASN A 8 -2.92 9.76 3.62
CA ASN A 8 -2.63 8.82 4.73
C ASN A 8 -1.56 9.37 5.71
N SER A 9 -1.86 10.46 6.42
CA SER A 9 -0.95 11.23 7.27
C SER A 9 -0.50 10.44 8.50
N GLY A 10 -1.19 9.34 8.79
CA GLY A 10 -0.82 8.40 9.86
C GLY A 10 -0.03 7.18 9.39
N LEU A 11 -0.02 6.85 8.08
CA LEU A 11 0.67 5.65 7.59
C LEU A 11 2.08 6.04 7.11
N GLY A 12 3.11 5.56 7.79
CA GLY A 12 4.49 5.71 7.33
C GLY A 12 4.71 4.93 6.02
N ALA A 13 5.57 5.42 5.13
CA ALA A 13 5.86 4.77 3.84
C ALA A 13 6.28 3.30 4.00
N SER A 14 7.02 2.96 5.05
CA SER A 14 7.45 1.59 5.38
C SER A 14 6.33 0.66 5.84
N SER A 15 5.15 1.20 6.18
CA SER A 15 3.98 0.43 6.63
C SER A 15 3.06 0.00 5.49
N VAL A 16 3.32 0.48 4.26
CA VAL A 16 2.54 0.14 3.07
C VAL A 16 3.47 -0.53 2.06
N VAL A 17 3.13 -1.75 1.65
CA VAL A 17 3.88 -2.48 0.63
C VAL A 17 2.98 -2.76 -0.57
N VAL A 18 3.44 -2.30 -1.74
CA VAL A 18 2.80 -2.56 -3.02
C VAL A 18 3.48 -3.74 -3.70
N THR A 19 2.70 -4.74 -4.07
CA THR A 19 3.17 -5.90 -4.84
C THR A 19 2.62 -5.83 -6.26
N CYS A 20 3.47 -6.11 -7.25
CA CYS A 20 3.10 -6.10 -8.66
C CYS A 20 3.32 -7.46 -9.31
N SER A 21 2.45 -7.80 -10.25
CA SER A 21 2.63 -8.88 -11.21
C SER A 21 2.88 -8.25 -12.57
N SER A 22 4.08 -8.46 -13.10
CA SER A 22 4.57 -7.72 -14.27
C SER A 22 4.52 -6.20 -14.01
N ASN A 23 3.69 -5.47 -14.75
CA ASN A 23 3.50 -4.02 -14.60
C ASN A 23 2.11 -3.64 -14.08
N TYR A 24 1.40 -4.59 -13.46
CA TYR A 24 0.05 -4.37 -12.93
C TYR A 24 0.03 -4.49 -11.42
N LEU A 25 -0.75 -3.61 -10.77
CA LEU A 25 -0.97 -3.63 -9.34
C LEU A 25 -1.71 -4.91 -8.97
N SER A 26 -1.09 -5.74 -8.14
CA SER A 26 -1.66 -7.03 -7.74
C SER A 26 -2.13 -7.03 -6.31
N GLU A 27 -1.42 -6.33 -5.42
CA GLU A 27 -1.77 -6.31 -4.01
C GLU A 27 -1.20 -5.07 -3.31
N VAL A 28 -1.97 -4.54 -2.36
CA VAL A 28 -1.52 -3.49 -1.44
C VAL A 28 -1.68 -4.04 -0.02
N ARG A 29 -0.58 -4.17 0.70
CA ARG A 29 -0.55 -4.58 2.10
C ARG A 29 -0.31 -3.37 2.99
N VAL A 30 -1.04 -3.29 4.11
CA VAL A 30 -0.80 -2.30 5.16
C VAL A 30 -0.49 -3.06 6.45
N CYS A 31 0.71 -2.86 6.98
CA CYS A 31 1.17 -3.53 8.19
C CYS A 31 0.86 -2.70 9.43
N MET A 32 0.18 -3.31 10.39
CA MET A 32 -0.21 -2.68 11.65
C MET A 32 0.13 -3.59 12.84
N ASP A 33 0.35 -2.99 14.00
CA ASP A 33 0.35 -3.72 15.27
C ASP A 33 -1.07 -4.06 15.74
N ARG A 34 -1.19 -4.77 16.87
CA ARG A 34 -2.48 -5.15 17.44
C ARG A 34 -3.33 -3.97 17.94
N ASN A 35 -2.71 -2.82 18.12
CA ASN A 35 -3.35 -1.57 18.50
C ASN A 35 -3.65 -0.68 17.28
N LEU A 36 -3.57 -1.24 16.06
CA LEU A 36 -3.79 -0.54 14.79
C LEU A 36 -2.77 0.59 14.52
N LYS A 37 -1.59 0.54 15.14
CA LYS A 37 -0.52 1.49 14.82
C LYS A 37 0.28 0.99 13.62
N PRO A 38 0.66 1.87 12.67
CA PRO A 38 1.45 1.48 11.53
C PRO A 38 2.85 1.04 11.97
N VAL A 39 3.29 -0.09 11.43
CA VAL A 39 4.61 -0.68 11.69
C VAL A 39 5.27 -1.07 10.36
N PRO A 40 6.61 -1.12 10.27
CA PRO A 40 7.29 -1.52 9.06
C PRO A 40 6.93 -2.95 8.66
N CYS A 41 6.61 -3.17 7.38
CA CYS A 41 6.41 -4.50 6.83
C CYS A 41 7.76 -5.23 6.71
N VAL A 42 7.87 -6.46 7.23
CA VAL A 42 9.10 -7.26 7.17
C VAL A 42 8.91 -8.45 6.21
N GLY A 43 9.92 -8.73 5.39
CA GLY A 43 9.95 -9.89 4.49
C GLY A 43 8.99 -9.81 3.30
N GLN A 44 8.43 -8.64 3.00
CA GLN A 44 7.52 -8.46 1.87
C GLN A 44 8.29 -8.11 0.60
N ARG A 45 7.81 -8.62 -0.54
CA ARG A 45 8.40 -8.33 -1.85
C ARG A 45 7.78 -7.06 -2.42
N GLU A 46 8.50 -5.96 -2.28
CA GLU A 46 8.10 -4.68 -2.87
C GLU A 46 8.26 -4.68 -4.39
N CYS A 47 7.30 -4.04 -5.04
CA CYS A 47 7.35 -3.69 -6.44
C CYS A 47 8.48 -2.66 -6.66
N ARG A 48 9.41 -2.95 -7.58
CA ARG A 48 10.60 -2.11 -7.82
C ARG A 48 10.41 -1.06 -8.93
N VAL A 49 9.28 -1.07 -9.63
CA VAL A 49 9.00 -0.11 -10.70
C VAL A 49 8.48 1.20 -10.13
N SER A 50 8.84 2.32 -10.75
CA SER A 50 8.42 3.67 -10.32
C SER A 50 6.96 3.99 -10.64
N SER A 51 6.34 3.24 -11.53
CA SER A 51 4.97 3.41 -12.00
C SER A 51 4.37 2.04 -12.29
N VAL A 52 3.10 1.86 -11.93
CA VAL A 52 2.35 0.61 -12.04
C VAL A 52 0.99 0.90 -12.65
N ARG A 53 0.49 0.00 -13.50
CA ARG A 53 -0.85 0.12 -14.11
C ARG A 53 -1.90 -0.52 -13.22
N MET A 54 -3.05 0.14 -13.08
CA MET A 54 -4.21 -0.47 -12.46
C MET A 54 -4.83 -1.47 -13.44
N PRO A 55 -5.11 -2.73 -13.03
CA PRO A 55 -5.80 -3.67 -13.90
C PRO A 55 -7.23 -3.17 -14.20
N PRO A 56 -7.81 -3.51 -15.36
CA PRO A 56 -9.17 -3.12 -15.68
C PRO A 56 -10.14 -3.75 -14.67
N VAL A 57 -11.06 -2.95 -14.14
CA VAL A 57 -12.20 -3.42 -13.34
C VAL A 57 -13.08 -4.24 -14.27
N ARG A 58 -13.36 -5.49 -13.91
CA ARG A 58 -14.31 -6.36 -14.58
C ARG A 58 -15.49 -6.62 -13.67
#